data_AF-A0A0G9K564-F1
#
_entry.id   AF-A0A0G9K564-F1
#
_cell.length_a   1.000
_cell.length_b   1.000
_cell.length_c   1.000
_cell.angle_alpha   90.00
_cell.angle_beta   90.00
_cell.angle_gamma   90.00
#
_symmetry.space_group_name_H-M   'P 1'
#
loop_
_entity.id
_entity.type
_entity.pdbx_description
1 polymer ?
#
loop_
_entity_poly.entity_id
_entity_poly.type
_entity_poly.pdbx_seq_one_letter_code
_entity_poly.pdbx_strand_id
1 'polypeptide(L)' 'MTRKMTITLEDEILTNLDEFALKNGKKKTQIIREALTNYLNISSKDDKKKQWEEENKEAINSYNKMVDKDGLILKHSRMF' A
#
# COMPACT_ATOMS: atom_id res chain seq x y z
N MET A 1 -23.56 3.50 -0.49
CA MET A 1 -24.17 2.25 0.03
C MET A 1 -23.07 1.34 0.54
N THR A 2 -23.15 0.88 1.79
CA THR A 2 -22.20 -0.10 2.34
C THR A 2 -22.73 -1.52 2.12
N ARG A 3 -21.95 -2.36 1.42
CA ARG A 3 -22.27 -3.78 1.24
C ARG A 3 -22.09 -4.52 2.57
N LYS A 4 -23.06 -5.36 2.93
CA LYS A 4 -22.94 -6.28 4.08
C LYS A 4 -22.38 -7.61 3.57
N MET A 5 -21.49 -8.21 4.33
CA MET A 5 -20.94 -9.53 4.07
C MET A 5 -20.90 -10.33 5.38
N THR A 6 -21.06 -11.64 5.27
CA THR A 6 -20.90 -12.59 6.38
C THR A 6 -19.65 -13.41 6.11
N ILE A 7 -18.82 -13.57 7.14
CA ILE A 7 -17.61 -14.39 7.10
C ILE A 7 -17.64 -15.40 8.24
N THR A 8 -17.14 -16.60 7.98
CA THR A 8 -16.97 -17.64 9.00
C THR A 8 -15.50 -17.66 9.40
N LEU A 9 -15.24 -17.71 10.70
CA LEU A 9 -13.91 -17.76 11.29
C LEU A 9 -13.87 -18.88 12.32
N GLU A 10 -12.69 -19.40 12.61
CA GLU A 10 -12.48 -20.38 13.68
C GLU A 10 -12.77 -19.79 15.06
N ASP A 11 -13.28 -20.61 15.98
CA ASP A 11 -13.72 -20.15 17.30
C ASP A 11 -12.57 -19.56 18.14
N GLU A 12 -11.35 -20.09 17.98
CA GLU A 12 -10.14 -19.55 18.60
C GLU A 12 -9.86 -18.12 18.12
N ILE A 13 -10.03 -17.86 16.82
CA ILE A 13 -9.85 -16.53 16.22
C ILE A 13 -10.93 -15.58 16.72
N LEU A 14 -12.18 -16.04 16.84
CA LEU A 14 -13.28 -15.22 17.38
C LEU A 14 -13.01 -14.82 18.83
N THR A 15 -12.51 -15.74 19.65
CA THR A 15 -12.18 -15.47 21.06
C THR A 15 -11.06 -14.44 21.16
N ASN A 16 -9.98 -14.61 20.40
CA ASN A 16 -8.87 -13.66 20.35
C ASN A 16 -9.31 -12.27 19.84
N LEU A 17 -10.21 -12.23 18.86
CA LEU A 17 -10.76 -10.98 18.33
C LEU A 17 -11.56 -10.22 19.38
N ASP A 18 -12.26 -10.94 20.25
CA ASP A 18 -13.09 -10.37 21.31
C ASP A 18 -12.24 -9.74 22.40
N GLU A 19 -11.19 -10.45 22.85
CA GLU A 19 -10.21 -9.93 23.79
C GLU A 19 -9.49 -8.69 23.22
N PHE A 20 -9.09 -8.76 21.94
CA PHE A 20 -8.45 -7.65 21.26
C PHE A 20 -9.39 -6.43 21.11
N ALA A 21 -10.66 -6.66 20.81
CA ALA A 21 -11.70 -5.63 20.74
C ALA A 21 -11.91 -4.93 22.08
N LEU A 22 -12.02 -5.72 23.16
CA LEU A 22 -12.11 -5.23 24.53
C LEU A 22 -10.89 -4.39 24.92
N LYS A 23 -9.68 -4.90 24.68
CA LYS A 23 -8.43 -4.23 25.05
C LYS A 23 -8.23 -2.89 24.33
N ASN A 24 -8.65 -2.79 23.07
CA ASN A 24 -8.47 -1.59 22.24
C ASN A 24 -9.70 -0.66 22.24
N GLY A 25 -10.80 -1.03 22.92
CA GLY A 25 -12.05 -0.25 22.91
C GLY A 25 -12.68 -0.11 21.52
N LYS A 26 -12.40 -1.03 20.60
CA LYS A 26 -12.88 -1.00 19.20
C LYS A 26 -13.93 -2.08 18.96
N LYS A 27 -14.86 -1.85 18.02
CA LYS A 27 -15.80 -2.90 17.58
C LYS A 27 -15.07 -3.95 16.74
N LYS A 28 -15.47 -5.23 16.87
CA LYS A 28 -14.95 -6.35 16.02
C LYS A 28 -14.95 -5.99 14.53
N THR A 29 -16.04 -5.39 14.05
CA THR A 29 -16.19 -4.98 12.65
C THR A 29 -15.17 -3.93 12.22
N GLN A 30 -14.75 -3.03 13.11
CA GLN A 30 -13.70 -2.04 12.80
C GLN A 30 -12.35 -2.72 12.67
N ILE A 31 -12.02 -3.64 13.59
CA ILE A 31 -10.77 -4.41 13.57
C ILE A 31 -10.69 -5.26 12.30
N ILE A 32 -11.76 -5.99 11.96
CA ILE A 32 -11.84 -6.78 10.72
C ILE A 32 -11.64 -5.88 9.48
N ARG A 33 -12.26 -4.70 9.46
CA ARG A 33 -12.11 -3.76 8.34
C ARG A 33 -10.68 -3.26 8.22
N GLU A 34 -10.05 -2.88 9.32
CA GLU A 34 -8.65 -2.45 9.35
C GLU A 34 -7.72 -3.56 8.86
N ALA A 35 -7.89 -4.78 9.37
CA ALA A 35 -7.10 -5.95 8.98
C ALA A 35 -7.23 -6.27 7.48
N LEU A 36 -8.46 -6.33 6.94
CA LEU A 36 -8.71 -6.56 5.52
C LEU A 36 -8.13 -5.43 4.65
N THR A 37 -8.29 -4.18 5.06
CA THR A 37 -7.75 -3.02 4.34
C THR A 37 -6.22 -3.09 4.29
N ASN A 38 -5.58 -3.42 5.41
CA ASN A 38 -4.13 -3.54 5.49
C ASN A 38 -3.63 -4.69 4.62
N TYR A 39 -4.29 -5.85 4.67
CA TYR A 39 -3.94 -6.99 3.82
C TYR A 39 -4.04 -6.65 2.33
N LEU A 40 -5.14 -6.03 1.90
CA LEU A 40 -5.32 -5.61 0.51
C LEU A 40 -4.30 -4.56 0.08
N ASN A 41 -3.94 -3.62 0.97
CA ASN A 41 -2.91 -2.63 0.69
C ASN A 41 -1.52 -3.26 0.51
N ILE A 42 -1.19 -4.27 1.31
CA ILE A 42 0.08 -5.00 1.17
C ILE A 42 0.06 -5.82 -0.12
N SER A 43 -1.03 -6.57 -0.37
CA SER A 43 -1.17 -7.40 -1.57
C SER A 43 -1.14 -6.58 -2.87
N SER A 44 -1.67 -5.36 -2.86
CA SER A 44 -1.69 -4.47 -4.04
C SER A 44 -0.42 -3.63 -4.19
N LYS A 45 0.56 -3.75 -3.29
CA LYS A 45 1.76 -2.91 -3.31
C LYS A 45 2.61 -3.17 -4.55
N ASP A 46 2.79 -4.44 -4.91
CA ASP A 46 3.60 -4.82 -6.06
C ASP A 46 2.93 -4.44 -7.38
N ASP A 47 1.61 -4.59 -7.48
CA ASP A 47 0.83 -4.13 -8.64
C ASP A 47 0.91 -2.62 -8.81
N LYS A 48 0.76 -1.85 -7.72
CA LYS A 48 0.91 -0.38 -7.74
C LYS A 48 2.32 0.03 -8.14
N LYS A 49 3.34 -0.68 -7.65
CA LYS A 49 4.73 -0.43 -8.03
C LYS A 49 4.92 -0.67 -9.52
N LYS A 50 4.45 -1.80 -10.03
CA LYS A 50 4.55 -2.14 -11.46
C LYS A 50 3.81 -1.13 -12.33
N GLN A 51 2.60 -0.74 -11.93
CA GLN A 51 1.83 0.28 -12.64
C GLN A 51 2.58 1.62 -12.68
N TRP A 52 3.16 2.05 -11.55
CA TRP A 52 3.96 3.27 -11.50
C TRP A 52 5.20 3.20 -12.41
N GLU A 53 5.90 2.05 -12.42
CA GLU A 53 7.05 1.83 -13.30
C GLU A 53 6.66 1.89 -14.78
N GLU A 54 5.50 1.33 -15.15
CA GLU A 54 4.97 1.37 -16.51
C GLU A 54 4.60 2.80 -16.94
N GLU A 55 3.86 3.52 -16.10
CA GLU A 55 3.45 4.91 -16.34
C GLU A 55 4.65 5.87 -16.48
N ASN A 56 5.74 5.62 -15.74
CA ASN A 56 6.91 6.49 -15.71
C ASN A 56 8.06 6.00 -16.61
N LYS A 57 7.86 4.91 -17.35
CA LYS A 57 8.91 4.25 -18.15
C LYS A 57 9.58 5.20 -19.14
N GLU A 58 8.82 6.06 -19.81
CA GLU A 58 9.37 7.03 -20.76
C GLU A 58 10.21 8.11 -20.08
N ALA A 59 9.73 8.64 -18.96
CA ALA A 59 10.46 9.63 -18.17
C ALA A 59 11.78 9.05 -17.62
N ILE A 60 11.74 7.82 -17.10
CA ILE A 60 12.93 7.10 -16.63
C ILE A 60 13.93 6.90 -17.77
N ASN A 61 13.47 6.41 -18.92
CA ASN A 61 14.33 6.19 -20.08
C ASN A 61 14.94 7.50 -20.61
N SER A 62 14.16 8.57 -20.65
CA SER A 62 14.64 9.90 -21.07
C SER A 62 15.71 10.42 -20.12
N TYR A 63 15.46 10.34 -18.81
CA TYR A 63 16.40 10.75 -17.78
C TYR A 63 17.70 9.93 -17.85
N ASN A 64 17.61 8.61 -17.94
CA ASN A 64 18.79 7.75 -18.04
C ASN A 64 19.62 8.07 -19.28
N LYS A 65 18.99 8.30 -20.43
CA LYS A 65 19.69 8.73 -21.66
C LYS A 65 20.40 10.07 -21.49
N MET A 66 19.79 11.03 -20.78
CA MET A 66 20.41 12.32 -20.49
C MET A 66 21.62 12.13 -19.56
N VAL A 67 21.49 11.34 -18.50
CA VAL A 67 22.61 11.06 -17.57
C VAL A 67 23.75 10.32 -18.27
N ASP A 68 23.45 9.36 -19.15
CA ASP A 68 24.47 8.63 -19.91
C ASP A 68 25.24 9.54 -20.87
N LYS A 69 24.58 10.53 -21.47
CA LYS A 69 25.20 11.47 -22.43
C LYS A 69 25.92 12.62 -21.74
N ASP A 70 25.25 13.25 -20.78
CA ASP A 70 25.60 14.57 -20.26
C ASP A 70 26.10 14.50 -18.80
N GLY A 71 26.03 13.33 -18.17
CA GLY A 71 26.37 13.13 -16.77
C GLY A 71 25.32 13.65 -15.79
N LEU A 72 25.63 13.59 -14.50
CA LEU A 72 24.75 14.06 -13.45
C LEU A 72 24.91 15.57 -13.23
N ILE A 73 23.81 16.33 -13.33
CA ILE A 73 23.81 17.75 -12.99
C ILE A 73 24.00 17.93 -11.48
N LEU A 74 25.12 18.53 -11.11
CA LEU A 74 25.46 18.84 -9.71
C LEU A 74 24.43 19.80 -9.12
N LYS A 75 24.09 19.60 -7.84
CA LYS A 75 23.04 20.36 -7.16
C LYS A 75 23.28 21.88 -7.18
N HIS A 76 24.54 22.31 -7.11
CA HIS A 76 24.93 23.73 -7.16
C HIS A 76 24.83 24.36 -8.56
N SER A 77 24.72 23.53 -9.60
CA SER A 77 24.64 23.97 -11.00
C SER A 77 23.20 24.01 -11.52
N ARG A 78 22.21 23.68 -10.68
CA ARG A 78 20.79 23.74 -11.03
C ARG A 78 20.31 25.17 -10.86
N MET A 79 19.95 25.84 -11.96
CA MET A 79 19.20 27.09 -11.88
C MET A 79 17.73 26.75 -11.60
N PHE A 80 17.27 27.10 -10.40
CA PHE A 80 15.86 27.11 -10.01
C PHE A 80 15.41 28.56 -9.86
#